data_AF-A0A5Q0P2R0-F1
#
_entry.id   AF-A0A5Q0P2R0-F1
#
_cell.length_a   1.000
_cell.length_b   1.000
_cell.length_c   1.000
_cell.angle_alpha   90.00
_cell.angle_beta   90.00
_cell.angle_gamma   90.00
#
_symmetry.space_group_name_H-M   'P 1'
#
loop_
_entity.id
_entity.type
_entity.pdbx_description
1 polymer ?
#
loop_
_entity_poly.entity_id
_entity_poly.type
_entity_poly.pdbx_seq_one_letter_code
_entity_poly.pdbx_strand_id
1 'polypeptide(L)'
;MNVDLLNLQMVCVHVVNSYSKSETGFGSYKIPDIRCSKPLIYNVKRNDQLVFLQRMLDLKIDNKEINLSLPNEIGLSLNIFTKARDEAGNLLEKLKKDMEENKDFYNENVSLFYDYIEKIQIASVFSYKAVEAFCNATIPNDFVYKKTNSKGIQEIYEISQIEKWIPTSEKLTEIIPNILNCESPKQIKYWPMFKELETLRNEIIHSKKRNSIENTKKMLSKNILDILNSSIYILNHFIQNDISNEVFPLGFLDNKWRIYEIDDPKKIFEWIHCAE
;
A
#
# COMPACT_ATOMS: atom_id res chain seq x y z
N MET A 1 25.59 -6.32 10.70
CA MET A 1 25.08 -5.00 10.30
C MET A 1 24.34 -4.46 11.49
N ASN A 2 25.01 -3.62 12.26
CA ASN A 2 24.37 -2.88 13.35
C ASN A 2 23.70 -1.66 12.72
N VAL A 3 22.44 -1.41 13.09
CA VAL A 3 21.64 -0.34 12.49
C VAL A 3 21.08 0.51 13.61
N ASP A 4 21.49 1.77 13.66
CA ASP A 4 20.96 2.78 14.57
C ASP A 4 20.21 3.84 13.78
N LEU A 5 19.00 4.18 14.24
CA LEU A 5 18.27 5.34 13.74
C LEU A 5 18.89 6.60 14.32
N LEU A 6 19.41 7.47 13.46
CA LEU A 6 19.95 8.76 13.86
C LEU A 6 18.86 9.83 13.88
N ASN A 7 18.05 9.89 12.82
CA ASN A 7 17.01 10.91 12.69
C ASN A 7 15.91 10.51 11.69
N LEU A 8 14.71 11.06 11.87
CA LEU A 8 13.64 11.10 10.89
C LEU A 8 13.27 12.56 10.66
N GLN A 9 13.45 13.06 9.43
CA GLN A 9 13.28 14.48 9.15
C GLN A 9 12.61 14.74 7.79
N MET A 10 11.93 15.88 7.70
CA MET A 10 11.46 16.43 6.43
C MET A 10 12.55 17.26 5.77
N VAL A 11 12.96 16.86 4.57
CA VAL A 11 14.05 17.51 3.82
C VAL A 11 13.53 18.09 2.52
N CYS A 12 13.96 19.31 2.19
CA CYS A 12 13.75 19.88 0.87
C CYS A 12 14.63 19.18 -0.16
N VAL A 13 14.02 18.35 -1.00
CA VAL A 13 14.73 17.51 -1.99
C VAL A 13 14.78 18.12 -3.38
N HIS A 14 13.90 19.09 -3.67
CA HIS A 14 13.88 19.78 -4.97
C HIS A 14 13.18 21.13 -4.87
N VAL A 15 13.63 22.08 -5.68
CA VAL A 15 13.02 23.40 -5.82
C VAL A 15 12.95 23.78 -7.29
N VAL A 16 11.78 24.20 -7.75
CA VAL A 16 11.59 24.83 -9.06
C VAL A 16 11.46 26.34 -8.84
N ASN A 17 12.44 27.10 -9.31
CA ASN A 17 12.39 28.56 -9.29
C ASN A 17 11.62 29.09 -10.49
N SER A 18 11.00 30.27 -10.34
CA SER A 18 10.16 30.89 -11.36
C SER A 18 9.06 29.94 -11.84
N TYR A 19 8.37 29.27 -10.91
CA TYR A 19 7.39 28.23 -11.22
C TYR A 19 6.32 28.72 -12.20
N SER A 20 5.84 29.96 -12.04
CA SER A 20 4.87 30.60 -12.94
C SER A 20 5.32 30.66 -14.41
N LYS A 21 6.63 30.56 -14.68
CA LYS A 21 7.25 30.63 -16.01
C LYS A 21 7.92 29.31 -16.44
N SER A 22 7.83 28.26 -15.62
CA SER A 22 8.53 27.00 -15.87
C SER A 22 7.80 26.14 -16.90
N GLU A 23 8.42 25.91 -18.05
CA GLU A 23 7.91 24.98 -19.07
C GLU A 23 8.03 23.50 -18.64
N THR A 24 8.96 23.20 -17.73
CA THR A 24 9.20 21.82 -17.27
C THR A 24 8.39 21.45 -16.04
N GLY A 25 7.96 22.43 -15.22
CA GLY A 25 7.17 22.22 -14.01
C GLY A 25 7.69 21.04 -13.16
N PHE A 26 6.80 20.06 -12.94
CA PHE A 26 7.07 18.81 -12.23
C PHE A 26 8.07 17.87 -12.93
N GLY A 27 8.25 17.98 -14.25
CA GLY A 27 9.12 17.12 -15.04
C GLY A 27 10.61 17.24 -14.70
N SER A 28 11.00 18.28 -13.96
CA SER A 28 12.36 18.45 -13.44
C SER A 28 12.66 17.63 -12.19
N TYR A 29 11.62 17.16 -11.47
CA TYR A 29 11.79 16.37 -10.25
C TYR A 29 12.10 14.91 -10.60
N LYS A 30 13.26 14.42 -10.13
CA LYS A 30 13.63 13.01 -10.28
C LYS A 30 13.07 12.20 -9.13
N ILE A 31 12.10 11.34 -9.43
CA ILE A 31 11.53 10.38 -8.47
C ILE A 31 12.65 9.41 -8.04
N PRO A 32 12.98 9.30 -6.73
CA PRO A 32 14.03 8.41 -6.26
C PRO A 32 13.71 6.93 -6.49
N ASP A 33 12.53 6.51 -6.04
CA ASP A 33 11.99 5.16 -6.22
C ASP A 33 10.46 5.20 -6.11
N ILE A 34 9.79 4.39 -6.91
CA ILE A 34 8.31 4.31 -6.95
C ILE A 34 7.69 3.75 -5.65
N ARG A 35 8.50 3.13 -4.80
CA ARG A 35 8.09 2.55 -3.50
C ARG A 35 8.24 3.53 -2.33
N CYS A 36 8.60 4.78 -2.60
CA CYS A 36 8.64 5.84 -1.60
C CYS A 36 7.31 6.57 -1.53
N SER A 37 7.07 7.26 -0.41
CA SER A 37 5.89 8.12 -0.24
C SER A 37 5.97 9.32 -1.19
N LYS A 38 4.82 9.85 -1.62
CA LYS A 38 4.79 11.10 -2.39
C LYS A 38 5.39 12.25 -1.57
N PRO A 39 6.27 13.10 -2.15
CA PRO A 39 6.70 14.33 -1.52
C PRO A 39 5.52 15.26 -1.28
N LEU A 40 5.61 16.07 -0.23
CA LEU A 40 4.77 17.23 -0.06
C LEU A 40 5.26 18.35 -0.96
N ILE A 41 4.35 18.97 -1.71
CA ILE A 41 4.69 19.98 -2.69
C ILE A 41 4.00 21.29 -2.33
N TYR A 42 4.79 22.34 -2.14
CA TYR A 42 4.31 23.66 -1.77
C TYR A 42 4.61 24.67 -2.88
N ASN A 43 3.60 25.42 -3.30
CA ASN A 43 3.77 26.60 -4.12
C ASN A 43 3.93 27.82 -3.19
N VAL A 44 5.16 28.34 -3.12
CA VAL A 44 5.55 29.50 -2.33
C VAL A 44 5.40 30.75 -3.17
N LYS A 45 4.23 31.38 -3.09
CA LYS A 45 3.84 32.50 -3.96
C LYS A 45 4.79 33.68 -3.90
N ARG A 46 5.25 34.06 -2.70
CA ARG A 46 6.14 35.21 -2.49
C ARG A 46 7.46 35.08 -3.25
N ASN A 47 7.94 33.86 -3.42
CA ASN A 47 9.22 33.59 -4.06
C ASN A 47 9.06 33.04 -5.49
N ASP A 48 7.82 32.81 -5.95
CA ASP A 48 7.51 32.10 -7.19
C ASP A 48 8.26 30.76 -7.29
N GLN A 49 8.15 29.94 -6.23
CA GLN A 49 8.88 28.68 -6.07
C GLN A 49 7.94 27.51 -5.83
N LEU A 50 8.22 26.37 -6.47
CA LEU A 50 7.64 25.09 -6.11
C LEU A 50 8.66 24.29 -5.30
N VAL A 51 8.33 23.93 -4.06
CA VAL A 51 9.23 23.26 -3.11
C VAL A 51 8.72 21.85 -2.85
N PHE A 52 9.61 20.86 -2.97
CA PHE A 52 9.33 19.45 -2.74
C PHE A 52 10.00 19.00 -1.45
N LEU A 53 9.22 18.50 -0.51
CA LEU A 53 9.69 18.01 0.77
C LEU A 53 9.44 16.51 0.88
N GLN A 54 10.45 15.78 1.32
CA GLN A 54 10.39 14.32 1.48
C GLN A 54 10.78 13.94 2.91
N ARG A 55 10.10 12.95 3.48
CA ARG A 55 10.54 12.30 4.72
C ARG A 55 11.79 11.47 4.41
N MET A 56 12.89 11.79 5.07
CA MET A 56 14.18 11.11 4.95
C MET A 56 14.55 10.45 6.28
N LEU A 57 15.15 9.28 6.18
CA LEU A 57 15.64 8.47 7.30
C LEU A 57 17.16 8.53 7.30
N ASP A 58 17.72 9.03 8.40
CA ASP A 58 19.17 9.00 8.65
C ASP A 58 19.49 7.78 9.51
N LEU A 59 20.26 6.87 8.95
CA LEU A 59 20.68 5.65 9.60
C LEU A 59 22.20 5.63 9.75
N LYS A 60 22.67 5.12 10.88
CA LYS A 60 24.04 4.63 11.00
C LYS A 60 24.04 3.13 10.81
N ILE A 61 24.65 2.70 9.72
CA ILE A 61 24.83 1.29 9.39
C ILE A 61 26.30 0.96 9.56
N ASP A 62 26.59 0.17 10.60
CA ASP A 62 27.94 -0.06 11.09
C ASP A 62 28.68 1.28 11.33
N ASN A 63 29.62 1.66 10.46
CA ASN A 63 30.37 2.93 10.55
C ASN A 63 30.04 3.93 9.43
N LYS A 64 28.93 3.75 8.73
CA LYS A 64 28.50 4.63 7.63
C LYS A 64 27.17 5.28 7.95
N GLU A 65 27.11 6.59 7.76
CA GLU A 65 25.85 7.33 7.76
C GLU A 65 25.21 7.22 6.38
N ILE A 66 23.96 6.79 6.35
CA ILE A 66 23.17 6.57 5.15
C ILE A 66 21.87 7.35 5.31
N ASN A 67 21.62 8.25 4.36
CA ASN A 67 20.35 8.96 4.24
C ASN A 67 19.54 8.32 3.12
N LEU A 68 18.29 7.95 3.39
CA LEU A 68 17.40 7.36 2.40
C LEU A 68 15.97 7.88 2.57
N SER A 69 15.25 8.03 1.46
CA SER A 69 13.83 8.41 1.49
C SER A 69 13.02 7.32 2.19
N LEU A 70 12.14 7.74 3.11
CA LEU A 70 11.34 6.82 3.92
C LEU A 70 10.58 5.83 3.01
N PRO A 71 10.79 4.51 3.18
CA PRO A 71 10.05 3.52 2.42
C PRO A 71 8.55 3.59 2.74
N ASN A 72 7.70 3.40 1.73
CA ASN A 72 6.26 3.35 1.90
C ASN A 72 5.81 1.89 1.95
N GLU A 73 5.24 1.44 3.07
CA GLU A 73 4.83 0.04 3.25
C GLU A 73 3.76 -0.41 2.23
N ILE A 74 2.88 0.50 1.78
CA ILE A 74 1.90 0.21 0.73
C ILE A 74 2.64 -0.05 -0.58
N GLY A 75 3.57 0.85 -0.95
CA GLY A 75 4.39 0.74 -2.16
C GLY A 75 5.28 -0.50 -2.18
N LEU A 76 5.96 -0.80 -1.07
CA LEU A 76 6.75 -2.02 -0.90
C LEU A 76 5.89 -3.28 -1.07
N SER A 77 4.74 -3.32 -0.39
CA SER A 77 3.83 -4.47 -0.44
C SER A 77 3.24 -4.67 -1.83
N LEU A 78 2.79 -3.61 -2.50
CA LEU A 78 2.28 -3.66 -3.87
C LEU A 78 3.36 -4.10 -4.86
N ASN A 79 4.60 -3.67 -4.69
CA ASN A 79 5.70 -4.10 -5.55
C ASN A 79 6.01 -5.61 -5.38
N ILE A 80 6.02 -6.12 -4.15
CA ILE A 80 6.20 -7.56 -3.90
C ILE A 80 5.03 -8.35 -4.51
N PHE A 81 3.80 -7.90 -4.26
CA PHE A 81 2.59 -8.47 -4.85
C PHE A 81 2.68 -8.50 -6.38
N THR A 82 3.03 -7.39 -7.02
CA THR A 82 3.08 -7.27 -8.49
C THR A 82 4.08 -8.26 -9.08
N LYS A 83 5.30 -8.32 -8.53
CA LYS A 83 6.33 -9.28 -8.97
C LYS A 83 5.84 -10.74 -8.84
N ALA A 84 5.30 -11.09 -7.67
CA ALA A 84 4.80 -12.44 -7.43
C ALA A 84 3.61 -12.80 -8.35
N ARG A 85 2.68 -11.87 -8.56
CA ARG A 85 1.53 -12.05 -9.46
C ARG A 85 1.98 -12.25 -10.91
N ASP A 86 2.90 -11.43 -11.39
CA ASP A 86 3.36 -11.49 -12.78
C ASP A 86 4.16 -12.80 -13.03
N GLU A 87 4.99 -13.20 -12.06
CA GLU A 87 5.64 -14.51 -12.07
C GLU A 87 4.63 -15.66 -12.03
N ALA A 88 3.59 -15.59 -11.19
CA ALA A 88 2.52 -16.59 -11.17
C ALA A 88 1.78 -16.67 -12.52
N GLY A 89 1.53 -15.54 -13.18
CA GLY A 89 0.94 -15.50 -14.52
C GLY A 89 1.82 -16.22 -15.55
N ASN A 90 3.12 -15.97 -15.55
CA ASN A 90 4.08 -16.65 -16.42
C ASN A 90 4.14 -18.17 -16.15
N LEU A 91 4.12 -18.57 -14.88
CA LEU A 91 4.09 -19.98 -14.49
C LEU A 91 2.79 -20.66 -14.92
N LEU A 92 1.65 -19.96 -14.82
CA LEU A 92 0.35 -20.48 -15.24
C LEU A 92 0.31 -20.76 -16.75
N GLU A 93 0.88 -19.89 -17.58
CA GLU A 93 0.96 -20.14 -19.03
C GLU A 93 1.85 -21.35 -19.35
N LYS A 94 2.96 -21.53 -18.64
CA LYS A 94 3.80 -22.74 -18.76
C LYS A 94 3.05 -23.99 -18.34
N LEU A 95 2.33 -23.93 -17.20
CA LEU A 95 1.51 -25.03 -16.70
C LEU A 95 0.43 -25.44 -17.70
N LYS A 96 -0.26 -24.47 -18.31
CA LYS A 96 -1.28 -24.76 -19.34
C LYS A 96 -0.71 -25.57 -20.49
N LYS A 97 0.45 -25.16 -21.01
CA LYS A 97 1.13 -25.90 -22.08
C LYS A 97 1.53 -27.31 -21.62
N ASP A 98 2.11 -27.44 -20.42
CA ASP A 98 2.53 -28.74 -19.90
C ASP A 98 1.32 -29.68 -19.69
N MET A 99 0.18 -29.15 -19.26
CA MET A 99 -1.09 -29.89 -19.12
C MET A 99 -1.71 -30.34 -20.44
N GLU A 100 -1.33 -29.75 -21.59
CA GLU A 100 -1.75 -30.25 -22.91
C GLU A 100 -0.99 -31.53 -23.29
N GLU A 101 0.25 -31.66 -22.86
CA GLU A 101 1.15 -32.76 -23.20
C GLU A 101 1.16 -33.86 -22.12
N ASN A 102 0.92 -33.50 -20.85
CA ASN A 102 1.07 -34.37 -19.70
C ASN A 102 -0.19 -34.41 -18.83
N LYS A 103 -0.59 -35.61 -18.41
CA LYS A 103 -1.72 -35.82 -17.48
C LYS A 103 -1.26 -36.10 -16.05
N ASP A 104 -0.14 -36.78 -15.90
CA ASP A 104 0.39 -37.22 -14.61
C ASP A 104 1.55 -36.32 -14.18
N PHE A 105 1.33 -35.55 -13.13
CA PHE A 105 2.32 -34.65 -12.55
C PHE A 105 2.95 -35.33 -11.35
N TYR A 106 4.01 -36.09 -11.60
CA TYR A 106 4.84 -36.76 -10.59
C TYR A 106 6.31 -36.56 -10.96
N ASN A 107 7.17 -36.22 -9.99
CA ASN A 107 8.57 -35.79 -10.17
C ASN A 107 8.73 -34.37 -10.74
N GLU A 108 9.61 -34.15 -11.73
CA GLU A 108 10.05 -32.81 -12.18
C GLU A 108 8.91 -31.88 -12.61
N ASN A 109 7.81 -32.45 -13.13
CA ASN A 109 6.63 -31.70 -13.57
C ASN A 109 5.81 -31.13 -12.40
N VAL A 110 5.94 -31.68 -11.17
CA VAL A 110 5.20 -31.16 -10.00
C VAL A 110 5.77 -29.84 -9.48
N SER A 111 7.07 -29.61 -9.69
CA SER A 111 7.75 -28.41 -9.21
C SER A 111 7.12 -27.14 -9.78
N LEU A 112 6.67 -27.18 -11.03
CA LEU A 112 6.02 -26.03 -11.67
C LEU A 112 4.69 -25.65 -10.99
N PHE A 113 3.94 -26.65 -10.51
CA PHE A 113 2.73 -26.40 -9.70
C PHE A 113 3.07 -25.80 -8.33
N TYR A 114 4.14 -26.28 -7.69
CA TYR A 114 4.58 -25.77 -6.40
C TYR A 114 5.08 -24.33 -6.51
N ASP A 115 5.94 -24.03 -7.49
CA ASP A 115 6.39 -22.67 -7.78
C ASP A 115 5.19 -21.73 -8.01
N TYR A 116 4.19 -22.18 -8.77
CA TYR A 116 2.99 -21.39 -8.99
C TYR A 116 2.23 -21.12 -7.68
N ILE A 117 2.00 -22.15 -6.87
CA ILE A 117 1.31 -22.03 -5.58
C ILE A 117 2.08 -21.10 -4.64
N GLU A 118 3.41 -21.20 -4.57
CA GLU A 118 4.26 -20.31 -3.78
C GLU A 118 4.07 -18.84 -4.19
N LYS A 119 4.06 -18.57 -5.51
CA LYS A 119 3.84 -17.21 -6.01
C LYS A 119 2.43 -16.70 -5.69
N ILE A 120 1.40 -17.53 -5.78
CA ILE A 120 0.04 -17.17 -5.37
C ILE A 120 -0.02 -16.88 -3.86
N GLN A 121 0.69 -17.64 -3.02
CA GLN A 121 0.75 -17.39 -1.58
C GLN A 121 1.40 -16.04 -1.27
N ILE A 122 2.57 -15.77 -1.87
CA ILE A 122 3.26 -14.48 -1.72
C ILE A 122 2.35 -13.34 -2.19
N ALA A 123 1.75 -13.48 -3.37
CA ALA A 123 0.85 -12.48 -3.93
C ALA A 123 -0.36 -12.24 -3.00
N SER A 124 -0.98 -13.29 -2.45
CA SER A 124 -2.13 -13.18 -1.55
C SER A 124 -1.81 -12.40 -0.28
N VAL A 125 -0.67 -12.73 0.35
CA VAL A 125 -0.24 -12.08 1.59
C VAL A 125 0.07 -10.62 1.36
N PHE A 126 0.87 -10.29 0.34
CA PHE A 126 1.31 -8.91 0.10
C PHE A 126 0.24 -8.03 -0.54
N SER A 127 -0.68 -8.63 -1.31
CA SER A 127 -1.87 -7.96 -1.81
C SER A 127 -2.77 -7.47 -0.68
N TYR A 128 -3.06 -8.34 0.30
CA TYR A 128 -3.83 -7.94 1.48
C TYR A 128 -3.05 -6.98 2.38
N LYS A 129 -1.75 -7.24 2.60
CA LYS A 129 -0.87 -6.37 3.40
C LYS A 129 -0.85 -4.94 2.87
N ALA A 130 -0.86 -4.73 1.55
CA ALA A 130 -0.91 -3.39 0.97
C ALA A 130 -2.17 -2.63 1.42
N VAL A 131 -3.33 -3.30 1.46
CA VAL A 131 -4.60 -2.70 1.90
C VAL A 131 -4.63 -2.45 3.41
N GLU A 132 -4.05 -3.35 4.19
CA GLU A 132 -3.90 -3.17 5.65
C GLU A 132 -2.97 -2.02 5.99
N ALA A 133 -1.81 -1.93 5.32
CA ALA A 133 -0.87 -0.81 5.45
C ALA A 133 -1.53 0.52 5.05
N PHE A 134 -2.34 0.51 4.00
CA PHE A 134 -3.13 1.69 3.61
C PHE A 134 -4.09 2.13 4.71
N CYS A 135 -4.83 1.19 5.31
CA CYS A 135 -5.74 1.54 6.39
C CYS A 135 -4.99 2.15 7.57
N ASN A 136 -3.92 1.49 8.03
CA ASN A 136 -3.16 1.95 9.19
C ASN A 136 -2.51 3.32 8.95
N ALA A 137 -1.91 3.54 7.78
CA ALA A 137 -1.29 4.81 7.44
C ALA A 137 -2.30 5.96 7.23
N THR A 138 -3.56 5.65 6.93
CA THR A 138 -4.62 6.64 6.71
C THR A 138 -5.28 7.08 8.01
N ILE A 139 -5.27 6.25 9.06
CA ILE A 139 -5.96 6.55 10.31
C ILE A 139 -5.10 7.52 11.14
N PRO A 140 -5.61 8.72 11.49
CA PRO A 140 -4.88 9.66 12.34
C PRO A 140 -4.56 9.11 13.74
N ASN A 141 -3.46 9.57 14.33
CA ASN A 141 -3.01 9.12 15.66
C ASN A 141 -4.02 9.41 16.77
N ASP A 142 -4.79 10.48 16.64
CA ASP A 142 -5.82 10.92 17.59
C ASP A 142 -7.23 10.36 17.28
N PHE A 143 -7.35 9.51 16.26
CA PHE A 143 -8.63 8.93 15.88
C PHE A 143 -9.12 7.91 16.91
N VAL A 144 -10.41 8.01 17.26
CA VAL A 144 -11.07 7.08 18.19
C VAL A 144 -12.26 6.42 17.50
N TYR A 145 -12.22 5.09 17.41
CA TYR A 145 -13.31 4.31 16.86
C TYR A 145 -14.25 3.82 17.97
N LYS A 146 -15.55 4.01 17.78
CA LYS A 146 -16.57 3.59 18.74
C LYS A 146 -17.51 2.61 18.07
N LYS A 147 -17.72 1.45 18.67
CA LYS A 147 -18.59 0.39 18.16
C LYS A 147 -19.43 -0.20 19.27
N THR A 148 -20.71 -0.42 19.01
CA THR A 148 -21.58 -1.15 19.95
C THR A 148 -21.55 -2.63 19.61
N ASN A 149 -21.20 -3.46 20.59
CA ASN A 149 -21.20 -4.91 20.40
C ASN A 149 -22.62 -5.50 20.47
N SER A 150 -22.74 -6.81 20.20
CA SER A 150 -24.03 -7.52 20.20
C SER A 150 -24.76 -7.53 21.56
N LYS A 151 -24.07 -7.17 22.65
CA LYS A 151 -24.64 -7.05 24.00
C LYS A 151 -25.05 -5.61 24.34
N GLY A 152 -24.98 -4.69 23.38
CA GLY A 152 -25.30 -3.27 23.58
C GLY A 152 -24.22 -2.48 24.33
N ILE A 153 -23.04 -3.07 24.55
CA ILE A 153 -21.93 -2.40 25.24
C ILE A 153 -21.14 -1.60 24.19
N GLN A 154 -20.91 -0.33 24.48
CA GLN A 154 -20.08 0.53 23.65
C GLN A 154 -18.60 0.25 23.93
N GLU A 155 -17.91 -0.23 22.92
CA GLU A 155 -16.47 -0.44 22.90
C GLU A 155 -15.80 0.78 22.25
N ILE A 156 -14.70 1.23 22.85
CA ILE A 156 -13.91 2.37 22.39
C ILE A 156 -12.52 1.84 22.07
N TYR A 157 -12.04 2.13 20.87
CA TYR A 157 -10.77 1.68 20.34
C TYR A 157 -9.90 2.88 19.98
N GLU A 158 -8.73 2.97 20.59
CA GLU A 158 -7.65 3.89 20.23
C GLU A 158 -6.80 3.31 19.09
N ILE A 159 -5.93 4.12 18.48
CA ILE A 159 -5.14 3.75 17.30
C ILE A 159 -4.46 2.39 17.41
N SER A 160 -3.73 2.15 18.51
CA SER A 160 -3.01 0.88 18.74
C SER A 160 -3.94 -0.35 18.77
N GLN A 161 -5.17 -0.17 19.24
CA GLN A 161 -6.19 -1.22 19.31
C GLN A 161 -6.89 -1.38 17.95
N ILE A 162 -7.12 -0.27 17.23
CA ILE A 162 -7.65 -0.30 15.87
C ILE A 162 -6.71 -1.09 14.96
N GLU A 163 -5.41 -0.78 14.99
CA GLU A 163 -4.40 -1.45 14.16
C GLU A 163 -4.37 -2.95 14.40
N LYS A 164 -4.48 -3.38 15.67
CA LYS A 164 -4.29 -4.78 16.09
C LYS A 164 -5.57 -5.64 16.08
N TRP A 165 -6.70 -5.08 16.45
CA TRP A 165 -7.92 -5.86 16.76
C TRP A 165 -9.05 -5.66 15.77
N ILE A 166 -9.09 -4.54 15.06
CA ILE A 166 -10.14 -4.28 14.07
C ILE A 166 -9.74 -4.93 12.74
N PRO A 167 -10.58 -5.81 12.16
CA PRO A 167 -10.29 -6.42 10.87
C PRO A 167 -10.16 -5.38 9.76
N THR A 168 -9.25 -5.58 8.80
CA THR A 168 -9.06 -4.64 7.68
C THR A 168 -10.34 -4.43 6.87
N SER A 169 -11.14 -5.47 6.66
CA SER A 169 -12.45 -5.30 5.99
C SER A 169 -13.43 -4.40 6.76
N GLU A 170 -13.37 -4.39 8.10
CA GLU A 170 -14.15 -3.44 8.90
C GLU A 170 -13.57 -2.03 8.79
N LYS A 171 -12.23 -1.88 8.90
CA LYS A 171 -11.55 -0.59 8.69
C LYS A 171 -11.98 0.06 7.37
N LEU A 172 -11.94 -0.70 6.27
CA LEU A 172 -12.30 -0.22 4.93
C LEU A 172 -13.77 0.19 4.80
N THR A 173 -14.67 -0.36 5.59
CA THR A 173 -16.12 -0.15 5.40
C THR A 173 -16.74 0.82 6.39
N GLU A 174 -16.16 0.95 7.58
CA GLU A 174 -16.69 1.75 8.68
C GLU A 174 -15.74 2.87 9.15
N ILE A 175 -14.42 2.74 8.96
CA ILE A 175 -13.44 3.71 9.47
C ILE A 175 -12.94 4.62 8.34
N ILE A 176 -12.33 4.05 7.31
CA ILE A 176 -11.73 4.80 6.20
C ILE A 176 -12.74 5.71 5.48
N PRO A 177 -13.98 5.28 5.19
CA PRO A 177 -14.99 6.15 4.59
C PRO A 177 -15.30 7.40 5.42
N ASN A 178 -15.29 7.28 6.76
CA ASN A 178 -15.53 8.41 7.66
C ASN A 178 -14.35 9.39 7.69
N ILE A 179 -13.12 8.88 7.61
CA ILE A 179 -11.90 9.71 7.61
C ILE A 179 -11.74 10.46 6.29
N LEU A 180 -11.94 9.75 5.17
CA LEU A 180 -11.76 10.31 3.83
C LEU A 180 -13.03 11.00 3.29
N ASN A 181 -14.12 10.99 4.06
CA ASN A 181 -15.43 11.49 3.65
C ASN A 181 -15.87 10.96 2.27
N CYS A 182 -15.79 9.64 2.09
CA CYS A 182 -16.12 8.96 0.85
C CYS A 182 -17.11 7.81 1.06
N GLU A 183 -17.60 7.21 -0.03
CA GLU A 183 -18.50 6.08 0.07
C GLU A 183 -17.79 4.78 0.48
N SER A 184 -18.53 3.92 1.19
CA SER A 184 -18.08 2.58 1.57
C SER A 184 -17.86 1.69 0.33
N PRO A 185 -16.79 0.88 0.28
CA PRO A 185 -16.53 0.00 -0.85
C PRO A 185 -17.49 -1.21 -0.90
N LYS A 186 -18.43 -1.37 0.03
CA LYS A 186 -19.39 -2.50 0.02
C LYS A 186 -20.18 -2.62 -1.29
N GLN A 187 -20.40 -1.50 -1.99
CA GLN A 187 -21.17 -1.46 -3.23
C GLN A 187 -20.31 -1.68 -4.49
N ILE A 188 -18.98 -1.69 -4.37
CA ILE A 188 -18.12 -1.87 -5.55
C ILE A 188 -18.02 -3.35 -5.92
N LYS A 189 -18.01 -3.63 -7.24
CA LYS A 189 -18.00 -4.99 -7.83
C LYS A 189 -16.93 -5.92 -7.24
N TYR A 190 -15.79 -5.37 -6.85
CA TYR A 190 -14.63 -6.15 -6.39
C TYR A 190 -14.64 -6.46 -4.89
N TRP A 191 -15.60 -5.92 -4.12
CA TRP A 191 -15.67 -6.14 -2.67
C TRP A 191 -15.82 -7.61 -2.26
N PRO A 192 -16.71 -8.42 -2.88
CA PRO A 192 -16.78 -9.85 -2.57
C PRO A 192 -15.44 -10.57 -2.82
N MET A 193 -14.73 -10.19 -3.89
CA MET A 193 -13.43 -10.76 -4.23
C MET A 193 -12.35 -10.38 -3.21
N PHE A 194 -12.41 -9.16 -2.67
CA PHE A 194 -11.54 -8.75 -1.57
C PHE A 194 -11.81 -9.54 -0.28
N LYS A 195 -13.08 -9.86 0.01
CA LYS A 195 -13.42 -10.74 1.14
C LYS A 195 -12.91 -12.18 0.93
N GLU A 196 -12.90 -12.67 -0.31
CA GLU A 196 -12.26 -13.93 -0.65
C GLU A 196 -10.73 -13.86 -0.47
N LEU A 197 -10.09 -12.76 -0.87
CA LEU A 197 -8.66 -12.52 -0.65
C LEU A 197 -8.32 -12.52 0.84
N GLU A 198 -9.11 -11.84 1.67
CA GLU A 198 -8.96 -11.83 3.12
C GLU A 198 -9.01 -13.25 3.71
N THR A 199 -9.99 -14.03 3.25
CA THR A 199 -10.17 -15.42 3.69
C THR A 199 -8.98 -16.27 3.27
N LEU A 200 -8.56 -16.19 2.01
CA LEU A 200 -7.41 -16.92 1.48
C LEU A 200 -6.12 -16.57 2.22
N ARG A 201 -5.86 -15.27 2.47
CA ARG A 201 -4.71 -14.81 3.25
C ARG A 201 -4.72 -15.41 4.65
N ASN A 202 -5.86 -15.35 5.34
CA ASN A 202 -5.99 -15.89 6.70
C ASN A 202 -5.72 -17.40 6.73
N GLU A 203 -6.22 -18.13 5.74
CA GLU A 203 -6.00 -19.57 5.60
C GLU A 203 -4.55 -19.92 5.26
N ILE A 204 -3.83 -19.10 4.49
CA ILE A 204 -2.38 -19.26 4.24
C ILE A 204 -1.60 -19.05 5.54
N ILE A 205 -1.83 -17.94 6.25
CA ILE A 205 -1.08 -17.57 7.46
C ILE A 205 -1.39 -18.51 8.64
N HIS A 206 -2.66 -18.88 8.82
CA HIS A 206 -3.13 -19.73 9.90
C HIS A 206 -3.50 -21.12 9.38
N SER A 207 -2.63 -21.69 8.55
CA SER A 207 -2.83 -22.98 7.87
C SER A 207 -3.35 -24.06 8.81
N LYS A 208 -4.64 -24.40 8.67
CA LYS A 208 -5.28 -25.52 9.38
C LYS A 208 -5.24 -26.76 8.51
N LYS A 209 -4.80 -27.90 9.08
CA LYS A 209 -4.68 -29.19 8.37
C LYS A 209 -5.95 -29.59 7.60
N ARG A 210 -7.14 -29.30 8.14
CA ARG A 210 -8.44 -29.64 7.53
C ARG A 210 -8.75 -28.89 6.22
N ASN A 211 -8.07 -27.77 5.95
CA ASN A 211 -8.39 -26.89 4.84
C ASN A 211 -7.36 -26.95 3.69
N SER A 212 -6.27 -27.73 3.82
CA SER A 212 -5.16 -27.70 2.85
C SER A 212 -5.60 -27.98 1.41
N ILE A 213 -6.44 -28.99 1.20
CA ILE A 213 -6.95 -29.36 -0.13
C ILE A 213 -7.80 -28.22 -0.73
N GLU A 214 -8.68 -27.63 0.07
CA GLU A 214 -9.57 -26.55 -0.40
C GLU A 214 -8.77 -25.29 -0.72
N ASN A 215 -7.77 -24.97 0.11
CA ASN A 215 -6.86 -23.85 -0.13
C ASN A 215 -6.08 -24.05 -1.43
N THR A 216 -5.55 -25.25 -1.68
CA THR A 216 -4.87 -25.58 -2.94
C THR A 216 -5.82 -25.45 -4.14
N LYS A 217 -7.05 -25.99 -4.05
CA LYS A 217 -8.05 -25.83 -5.11
C LYS A 217 -8.35 -24.36 -5.40
N LYS A 218 -8.47 -23.54 -4.34
CA LYS A 218 -8.70 -22.10 -4.47
C LYS A 218 -7.53 -21.39 -5.15
N MET A 219 -6.30 -21.73 -4.79
CA MET A 219 -5.09 -21.17 -5.41
C MET A 219 -4.94 -21.56 -6.89
N LEU A 220 -5.47 -22.72 -7.29
CA LEU A 220 -5.49 -23.19 -8.69
C LEU A 220 -6.74 -22.77 -9.47
N SER A 221 -7.66 -22.03 -8.84
CA SER A 221 -8.93 -21.65 -9.47
C SER A 221 -8.73 -20.58 -10.54
N LYS A 222 -9.61 -20.58 -11.56
CA LYS A 222 -9.51 -19.64 -12.69
C LYS A 222 -9.59 -18.16 -12.29
N ASN A 223 -10.27 -17.83 -11.19
CA ASN A 223 -10.47 -16.46 -10.74
C ASN A 223 -9.44 -15.99 -9.70
N ILE A 224 -8.40 -16.79 -9.40
CA ILE A 224 -7.41 -16.45 -8.38
C ILE A 224 -6.71 -15.11 -8.65
N LEU A 225 -6.33 -14.84 -9.90
CA LEU A 225 -5.68 -13.58 -10.26
C LEU A 225 -6.60 -12.37 -10.06
N ASP A 226 -7.90 -12.53 -10.30
CA ASP A 226 -8.87 -11.46 -10.05
C ASP A 226 -9.07 -11.23 -8.54
N ILE A 227 -9.08 -12.31 -7.75
CA ILE A 227 -9.13 -12.22 -6.27
C ILE A 227 -7.91 -11.46 -5.75
N LEU A 228 -6.72 -11.76 -6.25
CA LEU A 228 -5.49 -11.04 -5.92
C LEU A 228 -5.56 -9.57 -6.33
N ASN A 229 -6.00 -9.28 -7.55
CA ASN A 229 -6.12 -7.92 -8.07
C ASN A 229 -7.24 -7.10 -7.39
N SER A 230 -8.17 -7.73 -6.66
CA SER A 230 -9.22 -7.03 -5.90
C SER A 230 -8.66 -5.92 -5.00
N SER A 231 -7.50 -6.15 -4.38
CA SER A 231 -6.76 -5.16 -3.59
C SER A 231 -6.48 -3.85 -4.33
N ILE A 232 -6.04 -3.93 -5.60
CA ILE A 232 -5.77 -2.75 -6.44
C ILE A 232 -7.06 -1.96 -6.63
N TYR A 233 -8.18 -2.63 -6.91
CA TYR A 233 -9.46 -1.96 -7.12
C TYR A 233 -10.00 -1.33 -5.84
N ILE A 234 -9.83 -1.98 -4.68
CA ILE A 234 -10.16 -1.40 -3.38
C ILE A 234 -9.32 -0.14 -3.13
N LEU A 235 -8.00 -0.20 -3.32
CA LEU A 235 -7.14 0.95 -3.12
C LEU A 235 -7.49 2.09 -4.09
N ASN A 236 -7.75 1.77 -5.36
CA ASN A 236 -8.14 2.75 -6.36
C ASN A 236 -9.43 3.49 -5.96
N HIS A 237 -10.42 2.78 -5.42
CA HIS A 237 -11.66 3.41 -4.93
C HIS A 237 -11.37 4.55 -3.96
N PHE A 238 -10.45 4.38 -3.01
CA PHE A 238 -10.08 5.43 -2.06
C PHE A 238 -9.14 6.48 -2.66
N ILE A 239 -8.16 6.06 -3.45
CA ILE A 239 -7.20 6.98 -4.07
C ILE A 239 -7.90 7.99 -4.98
N GLN A 240 -8.90 7.57 -5.76
CA GLN A 240 -9.59 8.50 -6.64
C GLN A 240 -10.38 9.57 -5.88
N ASN A 241 -10.72 9.34 -4.61
CA ASN A 241 -11.37 10.36 -3.75
C ASN A 241 -10.37 11.41 -3.23
N ASP A 242 -9.10 11.05 -3.02
CA ASP A 242 -8.03 11.99 -2.65
C ASP A 242 -6.68 11.58 -3.26
N ILE A 243 -6.51 11.78 -4.57
CA ILE A 243 -5.33 11.34 -5.35
C ILE A 243 -4.00 11.93 -4.80
N SER A 244 -4.17 12.96 -3.99
CA SER A 244 -3.18 13.91 -3.53
C SER A 244 -2.68 13.59 -2.11
N ASN A 245 -3.25 12.56 -1.46
CA ASN A 245 -2.88 12.13 -0.12
C ASN A 245 -1.42 11.59 -0.07
N GLU A 246 -0.65 12.04 0.91
CA GLU A 246 0.77 11.68 1.09
C GLU A 246 1.01 10.21 1.46
N VAL A 247 -0.02 9.55 2.01
CA VAL A 247 0.02 8.12 2.35
C VAL A 247 0.23 7.27 1.10
N PHE A 248 -0.22 7.74 -0.07
CA PHE A 248 -0.15 6.96 -1.30
C PHE A 248 1.28 6.86 -1.85
N PRO A 249 1.72 5.67 -2.29
CA PRO A 249 3.04 5.50 -2.88
C PRO A 249 3.13 6.19 -4.25
N LEU A 250 4.33 6.65 -4.59
CA LEU A 250 4.62 7.36 -5.84
C LEU A 250 4.27 6.56 -7.10
N GLY A 251 4.49 5.25 -7.09
CA GLY A 251 4.34 4.38 -8.25
C GLY A 251 2.93 3.93 -8.61
N PHE A 252 1.89 4.38 -7.90
CA PHE A 252 0.60 3.72 -7.94
C PHE A 252 -0.52 4.58 -8.52
N LEU A 253 -1.12 4.06 -9.59
CA LEU A 253 -2.38 4.42 -10.27
C LEU A 253 -2.54 5.84 -10.85
N ASP A 254 -1.97 6.90 -10.26
CA ASP A 254 -2.04 8.26 -10.84
C ASP A 254 -0.87 9.16 -10.39
N ASN A 255 -0.27 9.86 -11.36
CA ASN A 255 0.89 10.75 -11.20
C ASN A 255 0.48 12.19 -10.82
N LYS A 256 -0.78 12.42 -10.46
CA LYS A 256 -1.22 13.75 -9.99
C LYS A 256 -0.58 14.09 -8.64
N TRP A 257 -0.29 15.37 -8.50
CA TRP A 257 0.39 15.98 -7.37
C TRP A 257 -0.56 16.89 -6.60
N ARG A 258 -0.54 16.83 -5.27
CA ARG A 258 -1.15 17.88 -4.43
C ARG A 258 -0.21 19.06 -4.39
N ILE A 259 -0.72 20.26 -4.61
CA ILE A 259 0.02 21.50 -4.40
C ILE A 259 -0.63 22.25 -3.25
N TYR A 260 0.15 22.53 -2.22
CA TYR A 260 -0.27 23.38 -1.12
C TYR A 260 0.17 24.82 -1.41
N GLU A 261 -0.79 25.73 -1.45
CA GLU A 261 -0.54 27.15 -1.71
C GLU A 261 -0.18 27.87 -0.40
N ILE A 262 1.00 28.49 -0.35
CA ILE A 262 1.47 29.24 0.82
C ILE A 262 2.14 30.55 0.42
N ASP A 263 1.96 31.57 1.26
CA ASP A 263 2.54 32.89 1.01
C ASP A 263 3.98 33.02 1.55
N ASP A 264 4.26 32.48 2.74
CA ASP A 264 5.57 32.58 3.39
C ASP A 264 6.17 31.17 3.59
N PRO A 265 7.40 30.90 3.11
CA PRO A 265 8.06 29.61 3.28
C PRO A 265 8.30 29.24 4.75
N LYS A 266 8.33 30.19 5.70
CA LYS A 266 8.44 29.88 7.13
C LYS A 266 7.26 29.05 7.65
N LYS A 267 6.07 29.21 7.05
CA LYS A 267 4.86 28.44 7.39
C LYS A 267 4.99 26.95 7.06
N ILE A 268 5.91 26.57 6.16
CA ILE A 268 6.18 25.17 5.82
C ILE A 268 6.60 24.39 7.07
N PHE A 269 7.52 24.96 7.85
CA PHE A 269 8.11 24.28 9.01
C PHE A 269 7.21 24.32 10.25
N GLU A 270 6.32 25.32 10.35
CA GLU A 270 5.29 25.38 11.40
C GLU A 270 4.23 24.28 11.22
N TRP A 271 3.87 23.94 9.98
CA TRP A 271 2.92 22.86 9.67
C TRP A 271 3.49 21.46 9.89
N ILE A 272 4.78 21.26 9.62
CA ILE A 272 5.45 19.96 9.77
C ILE A 272 5.46 19.52 11.25
N HIS A 273 5.58 20.46 12.20
CA HIS A 273 5.52 20.17 13.64
C HIS A 273 4.12 19.84 14.17
N CYS A 274 3.04 20.12 13.42
CA CYS A 274 1.68 19.79 13.84
C CYS A 274 1.23 18.37 13.39
N ALA A 275 2.02 17.69 12.55
CA ALA A 275 1.70 16.38 11.98
C ALA A 275 2.54 15.23 12.57
N GLU A 276 3.16 15.45 13.74
CA GLU A 276 3.86 14.43 14.55
C GLU A 276 3.02 14.01 15.76
#